data_AF-A0A9J7LXU6-F1
#
_entry.id   AF-A0A9J7LXU6-F1
#
_cell.length_a   1.000
_cell.length_b   1.000
_cell.length_c   1.000
_cell.angle_alpha   90.00
_cell.angle_beta   90.00
_cell.angle_gamma   90.00
#
_symmetry.space_group_name_H-M   'P 1'
#
loop_
_entity.id
_entity.type
_entity.pdbx_description
1 polymer ?
#
loop_
_entity_poly.entity_id
_entity_poly.type
_entity_poly.pdbx_seq_one_letter_code
_entity_poly.pdbx_strand_id
1 'polypeptide(L)'
;MYRLQRAVRHQGQSLFRVCGARSLAALKTTVTQTQSTRAEESGVYDTAARPFEEIPGPKGLPFIGTGWDYSPFGRFPIKTNFRDSFRERTRTYGSIYRERIGPLDLVVISDPKEIGKVFRNEGKYPERPPMGSIKTYREVRKLPTGIANLNGPEWQRVRSSVQKDLMRPKTVGAYASLQDDVTRDLVDVIRALIGREESGGQVQNFTNYVYRWALEAISVVVLDKRLGCLTLGDLEPGSDAKLMIDGVNDFFDAFVKLEMSATGLYKYISTPTWRKFAKAVDQFHSVAEKLLKEKLAKTTTEDGKPAESDTDFLQSLLSRNDVTFEEAMEMAVDLLSAGIDTTGNTLMFNLFCLAKNPEAQEKLYREIQEVVPAGQPIDDKVLNRMHYLRAVRQETFRIYPTALSNMRTLDRDMVLSGYAVPAKTIVLMAHDVISSLPEYYPEPEVYRPERWLRDDESSGVQPFTLLPFGYGPRMCIGRRFAEQELHLGLIRIVQNFHVGWAGEDMKQVHRLILSPDRDTFVFSERT
;
A
#
# COMPACT_ATOMS: atom_id res chain seq x y z
N MET A 1 41.34 -28.37 1.44
CA MET A 1 41.62 -27.61 2.68
C MET A 1 43.12 -27.34 2.93
N TYR A 2 43.98 -27.30 1.90
CA TYR A 2 45.38 -26.88 2.03
C TYR A 2 45.86 -26.43 0.63
N ARG A 3 45.54 -25.19 0.23
CA ARG A 3 46.16 -24.47 -0.92
C ARG A 3 45.59 -23.07 -1.24
N LEU A 4 44.75 -22.49 -0.39
CA LEU A 4 44.21 -21.12 -0.58
C LEU A 4 44.44 -20.21 0.63
N GLN A 5 45.54 -20.44 1.37
CA GLN A 5 45.98 -19.59 2.48
C GLN A 5 47.35 -18.91 2.25
N ARG A 6 47.88 -18.93 1.02
CA ARG A 6 49.23 -18.41 0.72
C ARG A 6 49.30 -17.19 -0.22
N ALA A 7 48.15 -16.64 -0.65
CA ALA A 7 48.10 -15.53 -1.62
C ALA A 7 47.73 -14.16 -1.01
N VAL A 8 47.84 -13.97 0.31
CA VAL A 8 47.49 -12.71 0.99
C VAL A 8 48.70 -12.06 1.69
N ARG A 9 49.95 -12.44 1.36
CA ARG A 9 51.14 -11.88 2.03
C ARG A 9 52.16 -11.13 1.17
N HIS A 10 51.92 -10.93 -0.12
CA HIS A 10 52.83 -10.14 -0.96
C HIS A 10 52.08 -9.29 -2.00
N GLN A 11 51.41 -8.23 -1.54
CA GLN A 11 51.13 -7.02 -2.34
C GLN A 11 50.70 -5.83 -1.46
N GLY A 12 51.28 -5.74 -0.25
CA GLY A 12 50.97 -4.70 0.75
C GLY A 12 52.20 -3.96 1.25
N GLN A 13 53.24 -3.80 0.42
CA GLN A 13 54.45 -3.06 0.76
C GLN A 13 55.02 -2.37 -0.48
N SER A 14 54.45 -1.23 -0.86
CA SER A 14 55.08 -0.21 -1.70
C SER A 14 54.05 0.88 -1.98
N LEU A 15 53.85 1.78 -1.02
CA LEU A 15 53.43 3.19 -1.19
C LEU A 15 53.15 3.80 0.19
N PHE A 16 54.11 3.64 1.10
CA PHE A 16 54.21 4.43 2.32
C PHE A 16 55.64 4.92 2.44
N ARG A 17 55.93 6.07 1.84
CA ARG A 17 56.89 7.04 2.37
C ARG A 17 56.72 8.38 1.65
N VAL A 18 56.79 9.44 2.46
CA VAL A 18 56.81 10.87 2.11
C VAL A 18 55.42 11.53 1.93
N CYS A 19 54.74 11.84 3.03
CA CYS A 19 54.69 13.23 3.54
C CYS A 19 53.90 13.31 4.87
N GLY A 20 54.55 13.87 5.91
CA GLY A 20 53.92 14.73 6.92
C GLY A 20 52.85 14.18 7.86
N ALA A 21 53.26 13.50 8.95
CA ALA A 21 52.47 13.37 10.16
C ALA A 21 52.36 14.72 10.89
N ARG A 22 51.27 15.47 10.67
CA ARG A 22 50.81 16.61 11.51
C ARG A 22 49.38 17.02 11.09
N SER A 23 48.36 16.19 11.37
CA SER A 23 46.96 16.69 11.39
C SER A 23 45.90 15.76 12.03
N LEU A 24 46.27 14.70 12.77
CA LEU A 24 45.28 13.75 13.32
C LEU A 24 44.96 13.94 14.82
N ALA A 25 45.63 14.88 15.49
CA ALA A 25 45.34 15.22 16.89
C ALA A 25 44.38 16.41 17.06
N ALA A 26 44.24 17.30 16.07
CA ALA A 26 43.35 18.47 16.13
C ALA A 26 41.89 18.16 15.75
N LEU A 27 41.64 17.04 15.07
CA LEU A 27 40.30 16.63 14.63
C LEU A 27 39.48 15.89 15.71
N LYS A 28 40.13 15.36 16.75
CA LYS A 28 39.42 14.69 17.86
C LYS A 28 38.92 15.65 18.94
N THR A 29 39.54 16.81 19.10
CA THR A 29 39.13 17.81 20.13
C THR A 29 38.07 18.79 19.61
N THR A 30 38.04 19.03 18.29
CA THR A 30 37.06 19.96 17.69
C THR A 30 35.65 19.35 17.57
N VAL A 31 35.55 18.02 17.43
CA VAL A 31 34.24 17.33 17.35
C VAL A 31 33.55 17.25 18.72
N THR A 32 34.31 17.22 19.82
CA THR A 32 33.74 17.15 21.19
C THR A 32 33.30 18.52 21.73
N GLN A 33 33.89 19.63 21.27
CA GLN A 33 33.50 20.97 21.72
C GLN A 33 32.36 21.63 20.93
N THR A 34 32.07 21.15 19.72
CA THR A 34 30.96 21.71 18.91
C THR A 34 29.58 21.12 19.29
N GLN A 35 29.53 20.10 20.16
CA GLN A 35 28.29 19.53 20.72
C GLN A 35 27.80 20.26 21.99
N SER A 36 28.51 21.27 22.50
CA SER A 36 28.20 21.90 23.79
C SER A 36 27.54 23.29 23.71
N THR A 37 27.31 23.87 22.53
CA THR A 37 26.82 25.26 22.41
C THR A 37 25.65 25.46 21.46
N ARG A 38 24.78 24.46 21.31
CA ARG A 38 23.49 24.62 20.61
C ARG A 38 22.30 23.99 21.33
N ALA A 39 22.39 23.93 22.65
CA ALA A 39 21.30 23.59 23.55
C ALA A 39 20.76 24.87 24.18
N GLU A 40 20.14 25.73 23.38
CA GLU A 40 19.37 26.88 23.88
C GLU A 40 18.39 27.30 22.79
N GLU A 41 17.36 26.45 22.61
CA GLU A 41 15.99 26.76 22.16
C GLU A 41 15.26 25.41 21.98
N SER A 42 15.26 24.58 23.02
CA SER A 42 14.37 23.42 23.10
C SER A 42 13.26 23.76 24.09
N GLY A 43 12.03 23.76 23.59
CA GLY A 43 10.84 23.77 24.43
C GLY A 43 10.95 22.70 25.51
N VAL A 44 10.43 23.04 26.69
CA VAL A 44 10.39 22.23 27.91
C VAL A 44 10.08 20.77 27.58
N TYR A 45 11.12 19.93 27.49
CA TYR A 45 10.96 18.48 27.47
C TYR A 45 10.87 18.00 28.91
N ASP A 46 9.87 17.16 29.17
CA ASP A 46 9.68 16.46 30.43
C ASP A 46 10.97 15.70 30.77
N THR A 47 11.66 16.13 31.82
CA THR A 47 12.93 15.55 32.30
C THR A 47 12.78 14.11 32.82
N ALA A 48 11.57 13.54 32.75
CA ALA A 48 11.26 12.17 33.14
C ALA A 48 11.28 11.13 32.01
N ALA A 49 11.55 11.49 30.75
CA ALA A 49 11.57 10.53 29.65
C ALA A 49 12.78 9.58 29.71
N ARG A 50 12.53 8.27 29.56
CA ARG A 50 13.60 7.24 29.53
C ARG A 50 14.42 7.32 28.24
N PRO A 51 15.71 6.93 28.27
CA PRO A 51 16.58 6.89 27.09
C PRO A 51 16.05 5.99 25.95
N PHE A 52 16.42 6.34 24.71
CA PHE A 52 16.05 5.61 23.49
C PHE A 52 16.52 4.14 23.49
N GLU A 53 17.68 3.89 24.11
CA GLU A 53 18.30 2.57 24.21
C GLU A 53 17.56 1.63 25.17
N GLU A 54 16.72 2.18 26.06
CA GLU A 54 15.91 1.42 27.01
C GLU A 54 14.57 0.95 26.43
N ILE A 55 14.25 1.31 25.19
CA ILE A 55 13.06 0.78 24.51
C ILE A 55 13.24 -0.75 24.38
N PRO A 56 12.29 -1.56 24.90
CA PRO A 56 12.41 -3.00 24.86
C PRO A 56 12.35 -3.52 23.42
N GLY A 57 12.87 -4.72 23.17
CA GLY A 57 12.81 -5.28 21.84
C GLY A 57 13.53 -6.62 21.68
N PRO A 58 13.29 -7.31 20.55
CA PRO A 58 13.95 -8.57 20.26
C PRO A 58 15.47 -8.38 20.05
N LYS A 59 16.24 -9.32 20.60
CA LYS A 59 17.69 -9.40 20.34
C LYS A 59 17.92 -10.02 18.97
N GLY A 60 18.66 -9.33 18.12
CA GLY A 60 19.00 -9.79 16.76
C GLY A 60 20.44 -10.32 16.64
N LEU A 61 20.72 -10.99 15.52
CA LEU A 61 22.08 -11.41 15.14
C LEU A 61 22.97 -10.19 14.82
N PRO A 62 24.30 -10.28 14.97
CA PRO A 62 25.20 -9.21 14.54
C PRO A 62 24.97 -8.80 13.09
N PHE A 63 24.93 -7.50 12.82
CA PHE A 63 24.72 -6.84 11.51
C PHE A 63 23.36 -7.07 10.81
N ILE A 64 22.74 -8.24 10.98
CA ILE A 64 21.45 -8.60 10.37
C ILE A 64 20.27 -8.22 11.28
N GLY A 65 20.51 -8.10 12.58
CA GLY A 65 19.45 -7.89 13.56
C GLY A 65 18.45 -9.06 13.53
N THR A 66 17.16 -8.76 13.58
CA THR A 66 16.08 -9.75 13.49
C THR A 66 15.69 -10.11 12.06
N GLY A 67 16.42 -9.62 11.05
CA GLY A 67 16.15 -9.91 9.64
C GLY A 67 16.01 -11.41 9.32
N TRP A 68 16.70 -12.27 10.08
CA TRP A 68 16.61 -13.72 9.94
C TRP A 68 15.22 -14.29 10.27
N ASP A 69 14.50 -13.69 11.23
CA ASP A 69 13.15 -14.12 11.61
C ASP A 69 12.18 -14.08 10.43
N TYR A 70 12.43 -13.17 9.50
CA TYR A 70 11.60 -12.90 8.33
C TYR A 70 12.00 -13.68 7.08
N SER A 71 13.10 -14.43 7.16
CA SER A 71 13.55 -15.29 6.07
C SER A 71 12.60 -16.48 5.86
N PRO A 72 12.66 -17.19 4.72
CA PRO A 72 11.88 -18.42 4.50
C PRO A 72 12.12 -19.53 5.54
N PHE A 73 13.23 -19.46 6.28
CA PHE A 73 13.62 -20.42 7.32
C PHE A 73 13.46 -19.84 8.74
N GLY A 74 12.96 -18.61 8.85
CA GLY A 74 12.76 -17.91 10.11
C GLY A 74 11.44 -18.28 10.78
N ARG A 75 11.20 -17.69 11.97
CA ARG A 75 9.97 -17.89 12.75
C ARG A 75 8.74 -17.22 12.12
N PHE A 76 8.96 -16.12 11.41
CA PHE A 76 7.93 -15.29 10.81
C PHE A 76 8.21 -15.04 9.32
N PRO A 77 8.29 -16.09 8.46
CA PRO A 77 8.55 -15.89 7.04
C PRO A 77 7.59 -14.86 6.47
N ILE A 78 8.13 -13.86 5.74
CA ILE A 78 7.34 -12.69 5.31
C ILE A 78 6.05 -13.13 4.63
N LYS A 79 6.16 -14.09 3.71
CA LYS A 79 5.05 -14.53 2.89
C LYS A 79 3.86 -15.07 3.70
N THR A 80 4.07 -15.71 4.84
CA THR A 80 3.02 -16.49 5.53
C THR A 80 2.71 -15.99 6.94
N ASN A 81 3.73 -15.60 7.73
CA ASN A 81 3.57 -15.37 9.17
C ASN A 81 4.08 -13.99 9.61
N PHE A 82 4.24 -13.04 8.68
CA PHE A 82 4.73 -11.69 9.01
C PHE A 82 3.82 -10.96 10.01
N ARG A 83 2.50 -11.13 9.87
CA ARG A 83 1.48 -10.54 10.74
C ARG A 83 1.65 -10.97 12.20
N ASP A 84 1.94 -12.25 12.43
CA ASP A 84 2.11 -12.80 13.79
C ASP A 84 3.32 -12.20 14.51
N SER A 85 4.33 -11.76 13.75
CA SER A 85 5.51 -11.12 14.31
C SER A 85 5.18 -9.82 15.06
N PHE A 86 4.27 -8.99 14.54
CA PHE A 86 3.84 -7.75 15.22
C PHE A 86 3.03 -8.05 16.48
N ARG A 87 2.18 -9.07 16.43
CA ARG A 87 1.33 -9.49 17.56
C ARG A 87 2.15 -10.09 18.69
N GLU A 88 3.05 -11.03 18.37
CA GLU A 88 3.93 -11.65 19.37
C GLU A 88 4.84 -10.62 20.03
N ARG A 89 5.48 -9.74 19.23
CA ARG A 89 6.37 -8.72 19.79
C ARG A 89 5.62 -7.70 20.65
N THR A 90 4.43 -7.27 20.24
CA THR A 90 3.59 -6.40 21.08
C THR A 90 3.22 -7.09 22.40
N ARG A 91 2.84 -8.38 22.36
CA ARG A 91 2.54 -9.14 23.59
C ARG A 91 3.75 -9.29 24.51
N THR A 92 4.95 -9.42 23.94
CA THR A 92 6.18 -9.69 24.69
C THR A 92 6.81 -8.42 25.26
N TYR A 93 6.83 -7.33 24.48
CA TYR A 93 7.56 -6.11 24.81
C TYR A 93 6.65 -4.92 25.18
N GLY A 94 5.34 -5.04 24.97
CA GLY A 94 4.37 -3.98 25.20
C GLY A 94 4.00 -3.20 23.93
N SER A 95 3.26 -2.10 24.11
CA SER A 95 2.73 -1.27 23.01
C SER A 95 3.79 -0.42 22.30
N ILE A 96 5.04 -0.43 22.78
CA ILE A 96 6.21 0.14 22.13
C ILE A 96 7.36 -0.88 22.17
N TYR A 97 8.03 -1.09 21.04
CA TYR A 97 9.28 -1.85 21.01
C TYR A 97 10.20 -1.35 19.90
N ARG A 98 11.50 -1.63 20.02
CA ARG A 98 12.51 -1.31 19.01
C ARG A 98 13.06 -2.57 18.39
N GLU A 99 13.20 -2.57 17.08
CA GLU A 99 13.71 -3.72 16.34
C GLU A 99 14.63 -3.25 15.21
N ARG A 100 15.76 -3.94 15.06
CA ARG A 100 16.70 -3.71 13.97
C ARG A 100 16.57 -4.79 12.91
N ILE A 101 16.23 -4.41 11.69
CA ILE A 101 16.13 -5.31 10.53
C ILE A 101 17.22 -4.90 9.53
N GLY A 102 18.36 -5.59 9.57
CA GLY A 102 19.56 -5.24 8.81
C GLY A 102 20.02 -3.81 9.12
N PRO A 103 20.02 -2.88 8.13
CA PRO A 103 20.36 -1.47 8.36
C PRO A 103 19.19 -0.63 8.90
N LEU A 104 17.96 -1.15 8.90
CA LEU A 104 16.78 -0.41 9.38
C LEU A 104 16.67 -0.54 10.90
N ASP A 105 16.56 0.58 11.58
CA ASP A 105 16.29 0.66 13.01
C ASP A 105 14.89 1.26 13.18
N LEU A 106 13.97 0.45 13.70
CA LEU A 106 12.54 0.72 13.71
C LEU A 106 12.04 0.81 15.14
N VAL A 107 11.26 1.84 15.45
CA VAL A 107 10.39 1.84 16.62
C VAL A 107 9.00 1.43 16.16
N VAL A 108 8.43 0.41 16.77
CA VAL A 108 7.08 -0.06 16.50
C VAL A 108 6.18 0.38 17.63
N ILE A 109 5.05 1.01 17.30
CA ILE A 109 4.01 1.41 18.25
C ILE A 109 2.66 0.80 17.87
N SER A 110 1.89 0.40 18.89
CA SER A 110 0.55 -0.20 18.77
C SER A 110 -0.43 0.39 19.79
N ASP A 111 -0.22 1.64 20.21
CA ASP A 111 -1.16 2.44 21.01
C ASP A 111 -1.75 3.58 20.14
N PRO A 112 -3.09 3.66 19.96
CA PRO A 112 -3.75 4.72 19.19
C PRO A 112 -3.42 6.14 19.66
N LYS A 113 -3.17 6.35 20.96
CA LYS A 113 -2.81 7.67 21.51
C LYS A 113 -1.45 8.11 21.01
N GLU A 114 -0.47 7.21 21.01
CA GLU A 114 0.89 7.45 20.51
C GLU A 114 0.90 7.58 18.98
N ILE A 115 0.12 6.76 18.27
CA ILE A 115 -0.08 6.91 16.82
C ILE A 115 -0.65 8.30 16.51
N GLY A 116 -1.69 8.73 17.24
CA GLY A 116 -2.25 10.07 17.12
C GLY A 116 -1.24 11.16 17.46
N LYS A 117 -0.32 10.94 18.40
CA LYS A 117 0.77 11.86 18.72
C LYS A 117 1.74 12.00 17.55
N VAL A 118 2.16 10.90 16.92
CA VAL A 118 3.02 10.92 15.72
C VAL A 118 2.37 11.71 14.60
N PHE A 119 1.10 11.45 14.27
CA PHE A 119 0.42 12.16 13.18
C PHE A 119 0.16 13.63 13.49
N ARG A 120 -0.25 13.99 14.71
CA ARG A 120 -0.51 15.40 15.06
C ARG A 120 0.76 16.25 15.09
N ASN A 121 1.91 15.63 15.32
CA ASN A 121 3.21 16.30 15.32
C ASN A 121 3.97 16.11 13.99
N GLU A 122 3.32 15.60 12.95
CA GLU A 122 3.94 15.53 11.63
C GLU A 122 4.11 16.96 11.07
N GLY A 123 5.33 17.32 10.69
CA GLY A 123 5.62 18.64 10.11
C GLY A 123 4.98 18.83 8.73
N LYS A 124 5.27 19.97 8.10
CA LYS A 124 4.77 20.31 6.75
C LYS A 124 5.07 19.25 5.69
N TYR A 125 6.15 18.49 5.88
CA TYR A 125 6.65 17.50 4.94
C TYR A 125 6.76 16.12 5.61
N PRO A 126 5.63 15.44 5.90
CA PRO A 126 5.68 14.11 6.52
C PRO A 126 6.52 13.15 5.66
N GLU A 127 7.55 12.54 6.26
CA GLU A 127 8.50 11.67 5.56
C GLU A 127 8.14 10.18 5.73
N ARG A 128 8.44 9.37 4.69
CA ARG A 128 8.42 7.91 4.77
C ARG A 128 9.79 7.37 4.33
N PRO A 129 10.24 6.23 4.90
CA PRO A 129 11.45 5.58 4.39
C PRO A 129 11.28 5.25 2.90
N PRO A 130 12.27 5.55 2.05
CA PRO A 130 12.18 5.28 0.63
C PRO A 130 12.22 3.78 0.36
N MET A 131 11.42 3.32 -0.62
CA MET A 131 11.49 1.94 -1.12
C MET A 131 12.73 1.78 -1.97
N GLY A 132 13.70 1.00 -1.50
CA GLY A 132 15.06 0.98 -2.02
C GLY A 132 15.14 0.46 -3.46
N SER A 133 14.39 -0.59 -3.79
CA SER A 133 14.36 -1.19 -5.12
C SER A 133 13.79 -0.26 -6.18
N ILE A 134 12.65 0.38 -5.90
CA ILE A 134 12.02 1.37 -6.80
C ILE A 134 12.93 2.58 -7.00
N LYS A 135 13.52 3.10 -5.92
CA LYS A 135 14.47 4.21 -6.01
C LYS A 135 15.64 3.87 -6.93
N THR A 136 16.29 2.74 -6.70
CA THR A 136 17.41 2.28 -7.54
C THR A 136 16.98 2.08 -8.99
N TYR A 137 15.77 1.55 -9.24
CA TYR A 137 15.30 1.31 -10.61
C TYR A 137 15.12 2.62 -11.37
N ARG A 138 14.46 3.60 -10.74
CA ARG A 138 14.23 4.92 -11.33
C ARG A 138 15.54 5.66 -11.58
N GLU A 139 16.50 5.60 -10.66
CA GLU A 139 17.84 6.16 -10.85
C GLU A 139 18.55 5.54 -12.07
N VAL A 140 18.52 4.20 -12.20
CA VAL A 140 19.13 3.47 -13.33
C VAL A 140 18.44 3.80 -14.66
N ARG A 141 17.12 3.95 -14.65
CA ARG A 141 16.31 4.28 -15.84
C ARG A 141 16.21 5.78 -16.11
N LYS A 142 16.78 6.63 -15.24
CA LYS A 142 16.67 8.10 -15.28
C LYS A 142 15.22 8.60 -15.29
N LEU A 143 14.35 7.93 -14.55
CA LEU A 143 12.95 8.31 -14.37
C LEU A 143 12.79 9.21 -13.13
N PRO A 144 11.78 10.09 -13.12
CA PRO A 144 11.36 10.81 -11.91
C PRO A 144 11.19 9.88 -10.70
N THR A 145 11.43 10.36 -9.48
CA THR A 145 11.39 9.54 -8.25
C THR A 145 10.00 8.97 -7.91
N GLY A 146 8.93 9.67 -8.32
CA GLY A 146 7.55 9.26 -8.07
C GLY A 146 7.03 9.63 -6.69
N ILE A 147 5.74 9.95 -6.61
CA ILE A 147 5.12 10.53 -5.41
C ILE A 147 5.23 9.63 -4.16
N ALA A 148 5.32 8.30 -4.34
CA ALA A 148 5.45 7.36 -3.24
C ALA A 148 6.82 7.46 -2.53
N ASN A 149 7.89 7.68 -3.31
CA ASN A 149 9.28 7.74 -2.81
C ASN A 149 9.81 9.16 -2.59
N LEU A 150 9.19 10.19 -3.18
CA LEU A 150 9.52 11.60 -2.94
C LEU A 150 9.37 11.95 -1.45
N ASN A 151 10.21 12.85 -0.94
CA ASN A 151 10.12 13.39 0.42
C ASN A 151 10.33 14.92 0.41
N GLY A 152 10.10 15.58 1.54
CA GLY A 152 10.42 17.02 1.68
C GLY A 152 9.57 17.95 0.81
N PRO A 153 10.10 19.13 0.45
CA PRO A 153 9.39 20.13 -0.37
C PRO A 153 8.98 19.64 -1.76
N GLU A 154 9.77 18.77 -2.39
CA GLU A 154 9.48 18.22 -3.71
C GLU A 154 8.23 17.32 -3.68
N TRP A 155 8.15 16.44 -2.66
CA TRP A 155 6.93 15.66 -2.41
C TRP A 155 5.71 16.56 -2.25
N GLN A 156 5.82 17.63 -1.45
CA GLN A 156 4.69 18.54 -1.23
C GLN A 156 4.26 19.25 -2.51
N ARG A 157 5.21 19.68 -3.36
CA ARG A 157 4.91 20.30 -4.67
C ARG A 157 4.05 19.37 -5.52
N VAL A 158 4.57 18.17 -5.79
CA VAL A 158 3.89 17.19 -6.64
C VAL A 158 2.56 16.75 -6.01
N ARG A 159 2.55 16.45 -4.70
CA ARG A 159 1.35 16.03 -3.96
C ARG A 159 0.25 17.08 -3.99
N SER A 160 0.59 18.35 -3.79
CA SER A 160 -0.39 19.45 -3.76
C SER A 160 -1.04 19.66 -5.11
N SER A 161 -0.32 19.38 -6.20
CA SER A 161 -0.88 19.39 -7.55
C SER A 161 -1.78 18.16 -7.74
N VAL A 162 -1.21 16.95 -7.70
CA VAL A 162 -1.91 15.68 -8.00
C VAL A 162 -3.20 15.47 -7.18
N GLN A 163 -3.23 15.86 -5.91
CA GLN A 163 -4.42 15.66 -5.07
C GLN A 163 -5.65 16.47 -5.53
N LYS A 164 -5.47 17.53 -6.32
CA LYS A 164 -6.58 18.32 -6.87
C LYS A 164 -7.45 17.48 -7.82
N ASP A 165 -6.86 16.49 -8.46
CA ASP A 165 -7.55 15.61 -9.41
C ASP A 165 -8.01 14.32 -8.74
N LEU A 166 -7.18 13.76 -7.86
CA LEU A 166 -7.42 12.42 -7.33
C LEU A 166 -8.24 12.37 -6.03
N MET A 167 -8.41 13.51 -5.33
CA MET A 167 -9.03 13.53 -4.00
C MET A 167 -10.28 14.43 -3.90
N ARG A 168 -10.60 15.22 -4.93
CA ARG A 168 -11.79 16.08 -4.93
C ARG A 168 -13.04 15.24 -5.24
N PRO A 169 -14.11 15.31 -4.42
CA PRO A 169 -15.33 14.52 -4.65
C PRO A 169 -15.90 14.69 -6.06
N LYS A 170 -16.01 15.93 -6.55
CA LYS A 170 -16.52 16.23 -7.90
C LYS A 170 -15.75 15.50 -9.01
N THR A 171 -14.42 15.48 -8.93
CA THR A 171 -13.57 14.83 -9.96
C THR A 171 -13.71 13.32 -9.90
N VAL A 172 -13.75 12.73 -8.71
CA VAL A 172 -13.87 11.28 -8.53
C VAL A 172 -15.26 10.79 -8.96
N GLY A 173 -16.31 11.49 -8.54
CA GLY A 173 -17.70 11.14 -8.87
C GLY A 173 -18.01 11.23 -10.37
N ALA A 174 -17.25 12.02 -11.14
CA ALA A 174 -17.39 12.08 -12.60
C ALA A 174 -17.09 10.73 -13.29
N TYR A 175 -16.29 9.87 -12.66
CA TYR A 175 -15.96 8.53 -13.18
C TYR A 175 -16.89 7.43 -12.67
N ALA A 176 -17.82 7.72 -11.75
CA ALA A 176 -18.64 6.70 -11.09
C ALA A 176 -19.47 5.88 -12.10
N SER A 177 -20.04 6.51 -13.11
CA SER A 177 -20.82 5.80 -14.15
C SER A 177 -19.95 4.85 -14.97
N LEU A 178 -18.76 5.31 -15.42
CA LEU A 178 -17.85 4.47 -16.21
C LEU A 178 -17.32 3.28 -15.40
N GLN A 179 -17.06 3.48 -14.11
CA GLN A 179 -16.65 2.40 -13.21
C GLN A 179 -17.82 1.46 -12.87
N ASP A 180 -19.06 1.96 -12.81
CA ASP A 180 -20.25 1.14 -12.67
C ASP A 180 -20.45 0.23 -13.89
N ASP A 181 -20.25 0.75 -15.10
CA ASP A 181 -20.31 -0.03 -16.34
C ASP A 181 -19.28 -1.17 -16.33
N VAL A 182 -18.03 -0.88 -15.95
CA VAL A 182 -16.99 -1.91 -15.76
C VAL A 182 -17.42 -2.97 -14.74
N THR A 183 -18.11 -2.56 -13.68
CA THR A 183 -18.60 -3.48 -12.64
C THR A 183 -19.77 -4.33 -13.13
N ARG A 184 -20.65 -3.79 -13.97
CA ARG A 184 -21.73 -4.56 -14.63
C ARG A 184 -21.15 -5.61 -15.56
N ASP A 185 -20.09 -5.30 -16.28
CA ASP A 185 -19.39 -6.29 -17.12
C ASP A 185 -18.82 -7.44 -16.26
N LEU A 186 -18.29 -7.15 -15.07
CA LEU A 186 -17.88 -8.21 -14.13
C LEU A 186 -19.07 -9.06 -13.67
N VAL A 187 -20.23 -8.45 -13.40
CA VAL A 187 -21.47 -9.18 -13.06
C VAL A 187 -21.87 -10.11 -14.20
N ASP A 188 -21.82 -9.65 -15.45
CA ASP A 188 -22.15 -10.47 -16.62
C ASP A 188 -21.15 -11.62 -16.82
N VAL A 189 -19.87 -11.39 -16.55
CA VAL A 189 -18.86 -12.45 -16.51
C VAL A 189 -19.20 -13.49 -15.43
N ILE A 190 -19.52 -13.07 -14.20
CA ILE A 190 -19.90 -13.99 -13.11
C ILE A 190 -21.13 -14.82 -13.52
N ARG A 191 -22.17 -14.17 -14.04
CA ARG A 191 -23.41 -14.80 -14.51
C ARG A 191 -23.13 -15.86 -15.57
N ALA A 192 -22.30 -15.53 -16.56
CA ALA A 192 -21.94 -16.46 -17.62
C ALA A 192 -21.01 -17.59 -17.15
N LEU A 193 -20.26 -17.42 -16.06
CA LEU A 193 -19.47 -18.49 -15.44
C LEU A 193 -20.36 -19.47 -14.66
N ILE A 194 -21.31 -18.98 -13.86
CA ILE A 194 -22.23 -19.84 -13.11
C ILE A 194 -23.29 -20.52 -13.98
N GLY A 195 -23.63 -19.94 -15.13
CA GLY A 195 -24.53 -20.55 -16.11
C GLY A 195 -23.96 -21.78 -16.82
N ARG A 196 -22.67 -22.10 -16.63
CA ARG A 196 -22.07 -23.33 -17.13
C ARG A 196 -22.52 -24.48 -16.23
N GLU A 197 -23.24 -25.47 -16.80
CA GLU A 197 -23.94 -26.54 -16.07
C GLU A 197 -23.07 -27.28 -15.05
N GLU A 198 -21.78 -27.44 -15.32
CA GLU A 198 -20.84 -28.17 -14.45
C GLU A 198 -20.29 -27.34 -13.27
N SER A 199 -20.56 -26.04 -13.21
CA SER A 199 -19.96 -25.15 -12.21
C SER A 199 -20.57 -25.33 -10.81
N GLY A 200 -21.85 -25.69 -10.71
CA GLY A 200 -22.59 -25.66 -9.44
C GLY A 200 -22.56 -24.28 -8.77
N GLY A 201 -22.44 -23.21 -9.54
CA GLY A 201 -22.24 -21.84 -9.05
C GLY A 201 -20.81 -21.52 -8.63
N GLN A 202 -19.87 -22.46 -8.66
CA GLN A 202 -18.48 -22.23 -8.30
C GLN A 202 -17.75 -21.45 -9.40
N VAL A 203 -17.04 -20.40 -8.98
CA VAL A 203 -16.14 -19.62 -9.82
C VAL A 203 -14.73 -19.76 -9.26
N GLN A 204 -13.91 -20.56 -9.94
CA GLN A 204 -12.49 -20.76 -9.63
C GLN A 204 -11.63 -19.66 -10.25
N ASN A 205 -10.42 -19.46 -9.72
CA ASN A 205 -9.48 -18.45 -10.20
C ASN A 205 -10.11 -17.04 -10.22
N PHE A 206 -10.97 -16.73 -9.24
CA PHE A 206 -11.73 -15.49 -9.23
C PHE A 206 -10.82 -14.26 -9.12
N THR A 207 -9.62 -14.41 -8.51
CA THR A 207 -8.59 -13.37 -8.47
C THR A 207 -8.29 -12.81 -9.85
N ASN A 208 -8.26 -13.68 -10.87
CA ASN A 208 -7.94 -13.27 -12.24
C ASN A 208 -9.01 -12.31 -12.81
N TYR A 209 -10.29 -12.61 -12.58
CA TYR A 209 -11.40 -11.76 -13.02
C TYR A 209 -11.46 -10.44 -12.24
N VAL A 210 -11.19 -10.49 -10.93
CA VAL A 210 -11.15 -9.29 -10.08
C VAL A 210 -9.96 -8.39 -10.45
N TYR A 211 -8.81 -8.93 -10.81
CA TYR A 211 -7.66 -8.14 -11.27
C TYR A 211 -7.91 -7.51 -12.65
N ARG A 212 -8.61 -8.20 -13.55
CA ARG A 212 -9.09 -7.61 -14.81
C ARG A 212 -10.07 -6.47 -14.54
N TRP A 213 -11.03 -6.66 -13.64
CA TRP A 213 -11.97 -5.61 -13.23
C TRP A 213 -11.25 -4.39 -12.66
N ALA A 214 -10.29 -4.59 -11.75
CA ALA A 214 -9.54 -3.50 -11.15
C ALA A 214 -8.69 -2.75 -12.20
N LEU A 215 -8.02 -3.47 -13.11
CA LEU A 215 -7.28 -2.88 -14.23
C LEU A 215 -8.21 -2.07 -15.14
N GLU A 216 -9.37 -2.61 -15.50
CA GLU A 216 -10.35 -1.94 -16.36
C GLU A 216 -10.91 -0.67 -15.68
N ALA A 217 -11.21 -0.75 -14.38
CA ALA A 217 -11.76 0.35 -13.58
C ALA A 217 -10.76 1.50 -13.39
N ILE A 218 -9.46 1.22 -13.21
CA ILE A 218 -8.43 2.26 -13.16
C ILE A 218 -8.06 2.77 -14.56
N SER A 219 -8.21 1.96 -15.60
CA SER A 219 -7.94 2.36 -16.99
C SER A 219 -8.94 3.41 -17.49
N VAL A 220 -10.22 3.33 -17.12
CA VAL A 220 -11.18 4.40 -17.49
C VAL A 220 -10.82 5.72 -16.82
N VAL A 221 -10.22 5.70 -15.63
CA VAL A 221 -9.79 6.91 -14.93
C VAL A 221 -8.54 7.52 -15.56
N VAL A 222 -7.50 6.70 -15.79
CA VAL A 222 -6.19 7.20 -16.22
C VAL A 222 -6.10 7.35 -17.74
N LEU A 223 -6.63 6.37 -18.47
CA LEU A 223 -6.50 6.24 -19.93
C LEU A 223 -7.73 6.71 -20.70
N ASP A 224 -8.85 7.00 -20.02
CA ASP A 224 -10.15 7.26 -20.66
C ASP A 224 -10.48 6.17 -21.71
N LYS A 225 -10.15 4.91 -21.37
CA LYS A 225 -10.18 3.78 -22.29
C LYS A 225 -10.61 2.52 -21.58
N ARG A 226 -11.56 1.80 -22.21
CA ARG A 226 -11.86 0.39 -21.93
C ARG A 226 -10.79 -0.46 -22.62
N LEU A 227 -10.09 -1.32 -21.86
CA LEU A 227 -9.14 -2.28 -22.42
C LEU A 227 -9.86 -3.53 -22.95
N GLY A 228 -11.10 -3.77 -22.51
CA GLY A 228 -11.88 -4.94 -22.92
C GLY A 228 -11.35 -6.24 -22.33
N CYS A 229 -10.74 -6.21 -21.14
CA CYS A 229 -10.09 -7.39 -20.56
C CYS A 229 -11.00 -8.27 -19.71
N LEU A 230 -12.25 -7.86 -19.47
CA LEU A 230 -13.29 -8.64 -18.78
C LEU A 230 -13.95 -9.65 -19.74
N THR A 231 -13.18 -10.66 -20.14
CA THR A 231 -13.63 -11.74 -21.02
C THR A 231 -13.79 -13.06 -20.26
N LEU A 232 -14.63 -13.96 -20.77
CA LEU A 232 -14.86 -15.28 -20.19
C LEU A 232 -13.64 -16.21 -20.24
N GLY A 233 -12.81 -16.07 -21.27
CA GLY A 233 -11.61 -16.88 -21.50
C GLY A 233 -10.36 -16.28 -20.85
N ASP A 234 -9.26 -17.00 -20.99
CA ASP A 234 -7.94 -16.45 -20.67
C ASP A 234 -7.63 -15.24 -21.57
N LEU A 235 -6.90 -14.28 -21.02
CA LEU A 235 -6.38 -13.18 -21.84
C LEU A 235 -5.34 -13.73 -22.81
N GLU A 236 -5.44 -13.29 -24.07
CA GLU A 236 -4.47 -13.63 -25.10
C GLU A 236 -3.04 -13.36 -24.63
N PRO A 237 -2.11 -14.32 -24.79
CA PRO A 237 -0.70 -14.11 -24.47
C PRO A 237 -0.13 -12.90 -25.21
N GLY A 238 0.49 -11.97 -24.49
CA GLY A 238 1.05 -10.74 -25.07
C GLY A 238 0.05 -9.61 -25.29
N SER A 239 -1.24 -9.80 -24.97
CA SER A 239 -2.19 -8.68 -24.91
C SER A 239 -1.76 -7.66 -23.84
N ASP A 240 -2.08 -6.38 -24.08
CA ASP A 240 -1.71 -5.28 -23.16
C ASP A 240 -2.17 -5.57 -21.72
N ALA A 241 -3.42 -6.02 -21.54
CA ALA A 241 -3.96 -6.35 -20.23
C ALA A 241 -3.23 -7.52 -19.55
N LYS A 242 -2.89 -8.58 -20.29
CA LYS A 242 -2.15 -9.73 -19.74
C LYS A 242 -0.76 -9.32 -19.28
N LEU A 243 -0.06 -8.53 -20.10
CA LEU A 243 1.28 -8.03 -19.79
C LEU A 243 1.27 -7.11 -18.57
N MET A 244 0.25 -6.26 -18.41
CA MET A 244 0.11 -5.39 -17.24
C MET A 244 -0.17 -6.19 -15.96
N ILE A 245 -1.14 -7.12 -15.98
CA ILE A 245 -1.49 -7.94 -14.80
C ILE A 245 -0.31 -8.85 -14.39
N ASP A 246 0.35 -9.50 -15.35
CA ASP A 246 1.53 -10.32 -15.06
C ASP A 246 2.68 -9.46 -14.52
N GLY A 247 2.88 -8.27 -15.09
CA GLY A 247 3.92 -7.33 -14.68
C GLY A 247 3.76 -6.89 -13.22
N VAL A 248 2.55 -6.54 -12.79
CA VAL A 248 2.28 -6.16 -11.39
C VAL A 248 2.47 -7.35 -10.44
N ASN A 249 1.99 -8.53 -10.83
CA ASN A 249 2.18 -9.73 -10.00
C ASN A 249 3.66 -10.09 -9.83
N ASP A 250 4.43 -10.12 -10.92
CA ASP A 250 5.86 -10.41 -10.85
C ASP A 250 6.64 -9.31 -10.11
N PHE A 251 6.19 -8.05 -10.20
CA PHE A 251 6.72 -6.93 -9.45
C PHE A 251 6.62 -7.19 -7.94
N PHE A 252 5.43 -7.46 -7.39
CA PHE A 252 5.25 -7.65 -5.94
C PHE A 252 6.05 -8.84 -5.40
N ASP A 253 6.13 -9.94 -6.16
CA ASP A 253 6.92 -11.12 -5.80
C ASP A 253 8.42 -10.85 -5.70
N ALA A 254 8.95 -10.03 -6.59
CA ALA A 254 10.37 -9.68 -6.59
C ALA A 254 10.65 -8.54 -5.59
N PHE A 255 9.74 -7.57 -5.49
CA PHE A 255 9.84 -6.39 -4.65
C PHE A 255 10.03 -6.76 -3.17
N VAL A 256 9.17 -7.61 -2.61
CA VAL A 256 9.25 -8.00 -1.19
C VAL A 256 10.60 -8.64 -0.84
N LYS A 257 11.18 -9.42 -1.77
CA LYS A 257 12.49 -10.06 -1.60
C LYS A 257 13.65 -9.06 -1.66
N LEU A 258 13.51 -7.99 -2.44
CA LEU A 258 14.52 -6.94 -2.57
C LEU A 258 14.50 -5.99 -1.37
N GLU A 259 13.32 -5.53 -0.93
CA GLU A 259 13.20 -4.63 0.23
C GLU A 259 13.68 -5.30 1.52
N MET A 260 13.47 -6.60 1.65
CA MET A 260 13.84 -7.38 2.83
C MET A 260 15.26 -7.98 2.72
N SER A 261 16.01 -7.64 1.66
CA SER A 261 17.38 -8.12 1.48
C SER A 261 18.34 -7.43 2.45
N ALA A 262 18.91 -8.21 3.37
CA ALA A 262 19.86 -7.70 4.36
C ALA A 262 21.15 -7.12 3.75
N THR A 263 21.54 -7.56 2.55
CA THR A 263 22.82 -7.18 1.94
C THR A 263 22.71 -6.00 0.98
N GLY A 264 21.53 -5.72 0.43
CA GLY A 264 21.33 -4.66 -0.56
C GLY A 264 22.17 -4.82 -1.83
N LEU A 265 22.72 -6.01 -2.11
CA LEU A 265 23.65 -6.25 -3.24
C LEU A 265 23.06 -5.87 -4.61
N TYR A 266 21.75 -5.93 -4.76
CA TYR A 266 21.05 -5.54 -5.99
C TYR A 266 21.32 -4.09 -6.42
N LYS A 267 21.73 -3.22 -5.49
CA LYS A 267 22.09 -1.82 -5.78
C LYS A 267 23.41 -1.69 -6.54
N TYR A 268 24.26 -2.71 -6.47
CA TYR A 268 25.61 -2.70 -7.06
C TYR A 268 25.77 -3.74 -8.17
N ILE A 269 25.07 -4.87 -8.07
CA ILE A 269 25.16 -5.97 -9.05
C ILE A 269 23.78 -6.46 -9.49
N SER A 270 23.68 -6.90 -10.75
CA SER A 270 22.44 -7.37 -11.36
C SER A 270 22.08 -8.80 -10.90
N THR A 271 21.56 -8.92 -9.68
CA THR A 271 21.14 -10.21 -9.11
C THR A 271 19.95 -10.82 -9.89
N PRO A 272 19.68 -12.14 -9.80
CA PRO A 272 18.51 -12.74 -10.44
C PRO A 272 17.18 -12.10 -10.02
N THR A 273 17.01 -11.82 -8.72
CA THR A 273 15.80 -11.14 -8.20
C THR A 273 15.68 -9.73 -8.75
N TRP A 274 16.78 -9.00 -8.87
CA TRP A 274 16.81 -7.67 -9.51
C TRP A 274 16.40 -7.72 -10.98
N ARG A 275 16.93 -8.68 -11.75
CA ARG A 275 16.55 -8.85 -13.16
C ARG A 275 15.07 -9.19 -13.32
N LYS A 276 14.52 -10.04 -12.45
CA LYS A 276 13.07 -10.32 -12.43
C LYS A 276 12.27 -9.05 -12.13
N PHE A 277 12.65 -8.31 -11.10
CA PHE A 277 12.03 -7.04 -10.73
C PHE A 277 12.06 -6.02 -11.87
N ALA A 278 13.25 -5.72 -12.40
CA ALA A 278 13.42 -4.75 -13.48
C ALA A 278 12.64 -5.15 -14.73
N LYS A 279 12.65 -6.44 -15.12
CA LYS A 279 11.85 -6.94 -16.25
C LYS A 279 10.36 -6.73 -16.02
N ALA A 280 9.85 -7.00 -14.82
CA ALA A 280 8.44 -6.84 -14.50
C ALA A 280 8.01 -5.37 -14.57
N VAL A 281 8.83 -4.45 -14.03
CA VAL A 281 8.57 -3.01 -14.10
C VAL A 281 8.67 -2.51 -15.54
N ASP A 282 9.71 -2.90 -16.30
CA ASP A 282 9.87 -2.51 -17.71
C ASP A 282 8.69 -3.01 -18.57
N GLN A 283 8.19 -4.23 -18.32
CA GLN A 283 7.02 -4.78 -19.02
C GLN A 283 5.76 -3.94 -18.76
N PHE A 284 5.44 -3.68 -17.50
CA PHE A 284 4.28 -2.86 -17.15
C PHE A 284 4.41 -1.43 -17.71
N HIS A 285 5.57 -0.81 -17.48
CA HIS A 285 5.86 0.58 -17.86
C HIS A 285 5.75 0.77 -19.37
N SER A 286 6.33 -0.12 -20.18
CA SER A 286 6.26 -0.01 -21.65
C SER A 286 4.83 -0.06 -22.20
N VAL A 287 3.96 -0.92 -21.64
CA VAL A 287 2.55 -1.00 -22.05
C VAL A 287 1.78 0.24 -21.58
N ALA A 288 1.98 0.66 -20.33
CA ALA A 288 1.34 1.85 -19.79
C ALA A 288 1.74 3.11 -20.59
N GLU A 289 3.03 3.27 -20.88
CA GLU A 289 3.55 4.39 -21.68
C GLU A 289 2.99 4.40 -23.10
N LYS A 290 2.91 3.23 -23.75
CA LYS A 290 2.24 3.08 -25.06
C LYS A 290 0.79 3.60 -25.00
N LEU A 291 0.00 3.14 -24.03
CA LEU A 291 -1.42 3.51 -23.90
C LEU A 291 -1.59 5.00 -23.56
N LEU A 292 -0.71 5.56 -22.73
CA LEU A 292 -0.72 6.98 -22.41
C LEU A 292 -0.37 7.83 -23.64
N LYS A 293 0.62 7.43 -24.44
CA LYS A 293 0.95 8.09 -25.70
C LYS A 293 -0.20 8.03 -26.70
N GLU A 294 -0.89 6.90 -26.82
CA GLU A 294 -2.11 6.77 -27.63
C GLU A 294 -3.21 7.76 -27.18
N LYS A 295 -3.42 7.90 -25.87
CA LYS A 295 -4.36 8.87 -25.31
C LYS A 295 -3.97 10.31 -25.68
N LEU A 296 -2.70 10.68 -25.43
CA LEU A 296 -2.22 12.02 -25.74
C LEU A 296 -2.37 12.36 -27.22
N ALA A 297 -2.03 11.43 -28.12
CA ALA A 297 -2.18 11.64 -29.55
C ALA A 297 -3.62 11.94 -29.99
N LYS A 298 -4.63 11.42 -29.28
CA LYS A 298 -6.06 11.68 -29.55
C LYS A 298 -6.61 12.96 -28.94
N THR A 299 -5.90 13.51 -27.95
CA THR A 299 -6.41 14.64 -27.14
C THR A 299 -5.49 15.86 -27.15
N THR A 300 -4.59 15.91 -28.13
CA THR A 300 -3.77 17.08 -28.43
C THR A 300 -4.55 17.97 -29.41
N THR A 301 -4.59 19.28 -29.15
CA THR A 301 -5.20 20.27 -30.05
C THR A 301 -4.37 20.45 -31.33
N GLU A 302 -4.91 21.13 -32.35
CA GLU A 302 -4.19 21.44 -33.60
C GLU A 302 -2.85 22.19 -33.36
N ASP A 303 -2.75 22.92 -32.25
CA ASP A 303 -1.54 23.65 -31.82
C ASP A 303 -0.51 22.79 -31.06
N GLY A 304 -0.73 21.48 -30.93
CA GLY A 304 0.20 20.58 -30.23
C GLY A 304 0.12 20.65 -28.71
N LYS A 305 -0.89 21.31 -28.13
CA LYS A 305 -1.09 21.43 -26.67
C LYS A 305 -2.11 20.39 -26.16
N PRO A 306 -1.98 19.89 -24.91
CA PRO A 306 -3.03 19.09 -24.29
C PRO A 306 -4.34 19.87 -24.24
N ALA A 307 -5.46 19.26 -24.61
CA ALA A 307 -6.79 19.85 -24.41
C ALA A 307 -7.01 20.12 -22.91
N GLU A 308 -7.58 21.29 -22.57
CA GLU A 308 -7.95 21.58 -21.18
C GLU A 308 -9.18 20.76 -20.77
N SER A 309 -9.09 20.08 -19.63
CA SER A 309 -10.19 19.34 -19.03
C SER A 309 -10.11 19.42 -17.51
N ASP A 310 -11.26 19.74 -16.90
CA ASP A 310 -11.41 19.80 -15.44
C ASP A 310 -11.66 18.43 -14.80
N THR A 311 -11.97 17.42 -15.62
CA THR A 311 -12.31 16.06 -15.16
C THR A 311 -11.28 15.02 -15.56
N ASP A 312 -10.60 15.20 -16.70
CA ASP A 312 -9.54 14.28 -17.13
C ASP A 312 -8.28 14.47 -16.28
N PHE A 313 -7.95 13.42 -15.51
CA PHE A 313 -6.80 13.42 -14.62
C PHE A 313 -5.48 13.83 -15.30
N LEU A 314 -5.15 13.21 -16.44
CA LEU A 314 -3.84 13.39 -17.07
C LEU A 314 -3.74 14.75 -17.75
N GLN A 315 -4.78 15.18 -18.45
CA GLN A 315 -4.83 16.49 -19.10
C GLN A 315 -4.81 17.62 -18.08
N SER A 316 -5.61 17.51 -17.01
CA SER A 316 -5.59 18.52 -15.94
C SER A 316 -4.21 18.62 -15.30
N LEU A 317 -3.52 17.49 -15.08
CA LEU A 317 -2.17 17.50 -14.52
C LEU A 317 -1.15 18.11 -15.49
N LEU A 318 -1.22 17.77 -16.78
CA LEU A 318 -0.34 18.29 -17.83
C LEU A 318 -0.54 19.79 -18.12
N SER A 319 -1.73 20.33 -17.83
CA SER A 319 -2.01 21.76 -17.98
C SER A 319 -1.31 22.64 -16.93
N ARG A 320 -0.69 22.04 -15.90
CA ARG A 320 -0.11 22.76 -14.77
C ARG A 320 1.39 22.97 -14.93
N ASN A 321 1.84 24.15 -14.53
CA ASN A 321 3.26 24.52 -14.56
C ASN A 321 4.06 23.98 -13.36
N ASP A 322 3.40 23.38 -12.36
CA ASP A 322 4.05 22.91 -11.12
C ASP A 322 4.44 21.43 -11.13
N VAL A 323 4.21 20.72 -12.24
CA VAL A 323 4.55 19.30 -12.47
C VAL A 323 5.11 19.17 -13.89
N THR A 324 6.23 18.46 -14.07
CA THR A 324 6.79 18.26 -15.42
C THR A 324 6.00 17.21 -16.21
N PHE A 325 6.19 17.18 -17.53
CA PHE A 325 5.59 16.17 -18.39
C PHE A 325 5.95 14.75 -17.92
N GLU A 326 7.22 14.50 -17.60
CA GLU A 326 7.71 13.21 -17.12
C GLU A 326 7.12 12.86 -15.75
N GLU A 327 6.99 13.83 -14.84
CA GLU A 327 6.35 13.62 -13.54
C GLU A 327 4.87 13.23 -13.68
N ALA A 328 4.15 13.86 -14.61
CA ALA A 328 2.75 13.55 -14.89
C ALA A 328 2.58 12.16 -15.51
N MET A 329 3.44 11.81 -16.48
CA MET A 329 3.45 10.50 -17.12
C MET A 329 3.76 9.38 -16.11
N GLU A 330 4.80 9.54 -15.29
CA GLU A 330 5.13 8.56 -14.25
C GLU A 330 4.03 8.45 -13.19
N MET A 331 3.37 9.56 -12.84
CA MET A 331 2.22 9.52 -11.92
C MET A 331 1.08 8.69 -12.50
N ALA A 332 0.81 8.78 -13.80
CA ALA A 332 -0.20 7.97 -14.47
C ALA A 332 0.16 6.48 -14.49
N VAL A 333 1.42 6.14 -14.78
CA VAL A 333 1.92 4.75 -14.72
C VAL A 333 1.81 4.19 -13.29
N ASP A 334 2.23 4.98 -12.28
CA ASP A 334 2.14 4.58 -10.87
C ASP A 334 0.69 4.34 -10.43
N LEU A 335 -0.24 5.19 -10.86
CA LEU A 335 -1.66 5.06 -10.50
C LEU A 335 -2.28 3.82 -11.13
N LEU A 336 -2.00 3.53 -12.41
CA LEU A 336 -2.43 2.30 -13.08
C LEU A 336 -1.92 1.05 -12.36
N SER A 337 -0.63 1.04 -11.98
CA SER A 337 -0.04 -0.12 -11.31
C SER A 337 -0.61 -0.33 -9.91
N ALA A 338 -0.76 0.74 -9.14
CA ALA A 338 -1.23 0.68 -7.76
C ALA A 338 -2.70 0.25 -7.63
N GLY A 339 -3.54 0.53 -8.63
CA GLY A 339 -4.99 0.27 -8.58
C GLY A 339 -5.41 -1.19 -8.76
N ILE A 340 -4.52 -2.07 -9.24
CA ILE A 340 -4.87 -3.46 -9.60
C ILE A 340 -4.98 -4.35 -8.35
N ASP A 341 -3.84 -4.74 -7.77
CA ASP A 341 -3.83 -5.69 -6.66
C ASP A 341 -4.44 -5.11 -5.37
N THR A 342 -4.34 -3.80 -5.13
CA THR A 342 -4.82 -3.20 -3.87
C THR A 342 -6.34 -3.23 -3.76
N THR A 343 -7.05 -2.68 -4.75
CA THR A 343 -8.51 -2.70 -4.82
C THR A 343 -8.99 -4.13 -5.03
N GLY A 344 -8.36 -4.89 -5.92
CA GLY A 344 -8.76 -6.27 -6.22
C GLY A 344 -8.70 -7.20 -5.00
N ASN A 345 -7.59 -7.21 -4.26
CA ASN A 345 -7.48 -8.01 -3.04
C ASN A 345 -8.49 -7.58 -1.98
N THR A 346 -8.72 -6.27 -1.85
CA THR A 346 -9.70 -5.74 -0.89
C THR A 346 -11.12 -6.17 -1.25
N LEU A 347 -11.50 -6.17 -2.53
CA LEU A 347 -12.81 -6.66 -2.97
C LEU A 347 -12.97 -8.15 -2.63
N MET A 348 -11.95 -8.97 -2.91
CA MET A 348 -11.98 -10.40 -2.56
C MET A 348 -12.17 -10.63 -1.05
N PHE A 349 -11.47 -9.88 -0.20
CA PHE A 349 -11.66 -9.99 1.25
C PHE A 349 -13.05 -9.54 1.71
N ASN A 350 -13.64 -8.51 1.10
CA ASN A 350 -15.00 -8.11 1.42
C ASN A 350 -16.00 -9.21 1.07
N LEU A 351 -15.89 -9.77 -0.14
CA LEU A 351 -16.74 -10.87 -0.58
C LEU A 351 -16.56 -12.12 0.29
N PHE A 352 -15.32 -12.45 0.70
CA PHE A 352 -15.07 -13.55 1.61
C PHE A 352 -15.72 -13.34 2.97
N CYS A 353 -15.57 -12.14 3.57
CA CYS A 353 -16.25 -11.80 4.81
C CYS A 353 -17.77 -11.93 4.69
N LEU A 354 -18.37 -11.43 3.61
CA LEU A 354 -19.81 -11.52 3.39
C LEU A 354 -20.28 -12.96 3.13
N ALA A 355 -19.48 -13.77 2.44
CA ALA A 355 -19.77 -15.19 2.20
C ALA A 355 -19.76 -16.00 3.49
N LYS A 356 -18.87 -15.67 4.43
CA LYS A 356 -18.79 -16.31 5.74
C LYS A 356 -19.81 -15.77 6.74
N ASN A 357 -20.47 -14.66 6.45
CA ASN A 357 -21.44 -14.00 7.32
C ASN A 357 -22.74 -13.67 6.55
N PRO A 358 -23.59 -14.69 6.26
CA PRO A 358 -24.80 -14.51 5.45
C PRO A 358 -25.77 -13.45 5.98
N GLU A 359 -25.88 -13.30 7.31
CA GLU A 359 -26.72 -12.27 7.93
C GLU A 359 -26.24 -10.85 7.59
N ALA A 360 -24.92 -10.62 7.60
CA ALA A 360 -24.35 -9.33 7.22
C ALA A 360 -24.54 -9.07 5.72
N GLN A 361 -24.43 -10.12 4.89
CA GLN A 361 -24.71 -10.03 3.46
C GLN A 361 -26.17 -9.66 3.18
N GLU A 362 -27.11 -10.23 3.94
CA GLU A 362 -28.54 -9.94 3.78
C GLU A 362 -28.90 -8.53 4.26
N LYS A 363 -28.29 -8.03 5.34
CA LYS A 363 -28.44 -6.63 5.76
C LYS A 363 -27.93 -5.66 4.69
N LEU A 364 -26.77 -5.95 4.10
CA LEU A 364 -26.23 -5.15 3.00
C LEU A 364 -27.16 -5.18 1.78
N TYR A 365 -27.66 -6.36 1.41
CA TYR A 365 -28.62 -6.49 0.31
C TYR A 365 -29.87 -5.64 0.54
N ARG A 366 -30.44 -5.64 1.75
CA ARG A 366 -31.61 -4.80 2.09
C ARG A 366 -31.30 -3.30 1.97
N GLU A 367 -30.16 -2.84 2.46
CA GLU A 367 -29.73 -1.44 2.27
C GLU A 367 -29.62 -1.10 0.78
N ILE A 368 -29.04 -1.99 -0.03
CA ILE A 368 -28.93 -1.79 -1.48
C ILE A 368 -30.31 -1.65 -2.12
N GLN A 369 -31.27 -2.52 -1.80
CA GLN A 369 -32.62 -2.47 -2.35
C GLN A 369 -33.36 -1.17 -1.95
N GLU A 370 -33.11 -0.66 -0.75
CA GLU A 370 -33.73 0.59 -0.27
C GLU A 370 -33.12 1.84 -0.92
N VAL A 371 -31.79 1.84 -1.12
CA VAL A 371 -31.04 3.07 -1.44
C VAL A 371 -30.69 3.18 -2.92
N VAL A 372 -30.58 2.08 -3.66
CA VAL A 372 -30.18 2.04 -5.07
C VAL A 372 -31.42 1.81 -5.95
N PRO A 373 -32.01 2.85 -6.55
CA PRO A 373 -33.21 2.69 -7.37
C PRO A 373 -32.88 1.87 -8.63
N ALA A 374 -33.83 1.02 -9.05
CA ALA A 374 -33.68 0.23 -10.27
C ALA A 374 -33.43 1.13 -11.49
N GLY A 375 -32.40 0.81 -12.26
CA GLY A 375 -32.06 1.51 -13.50
C GLY A 375 -31.41 2.90 -13.33
N GLN A 376 -31.20 3.40 -12.11
CA GLN A 376 -30.54 4.69 -11.90
C GLN A 376 -29.01 4.57 -11.72
N PRO A 377 -28.24 5.60 -12.10
CA PRO A 377 -26.81 5.67 -11.81
C PRO A 377 -26.53 5.68 -10.30
N ILE A 378 -25.45 5.03 -9.88
CA ILE A 378 -24.95 5.11 -8.51
C ILE A 378 -24.06 6.36 -8.41
N ASP A 379 -24.65 7.46 -7.97
CA ASP A 379 -23.94 8.73 -7.77
C ASP A 379 -23.50 8.94 -6.31
N ASP A 380 -22.84 10.08 -6.04
CA ASP A 380 -22.42 10.45 -4.69
C ASP A 380 -23.59 10.51 -3.69
N LYS A 381 -24.80 10.86 -4.12
CA LYS A 381 -25.97 10.97 -3.23
C LYS A 381 -26.42 9.58 -2.79
N VAL A 382 -26.47 8.63 -3.72
CA VAL A 382 -26.73 7.20 -3.42
C VAL A 382 -25.66 6.69 -2.47
N LEU A 383 -24.38 6.81 -2.82
CA LEU A 383 -23.27 6.35 -1.98
C LEU A 383 -23.25 7.00 -0.59
N ASN A 384 -23.76 8.24 -0.47
CA ASN A 384 -23.85 8.93 0.82
C ASN A 384 -24.84 8.33 1.80
N ARG A 385 -25.86 7.62 1.32
CA ARG A 385 -26.87 6.94 2.13
C ARG A 385 -26.52 5.49 2.45
N MET A 386 -25.49 4.92 1.81
CA MET A 386 -25.03 3.54 2.02
C MET A 386 -24.17 3.42 3.30
N HIS A 387 -24.78 3.51 4.46
CA HIS A 387 -24.10 3.50 5.76
C HIS A 387 -23.57 2.10 6.13
N TYR A 388 -24.36 1.05 5.92
CA TYR A 388 -24.01 -0.32 6.20
C TYR A 388 -22.94 -0.86 5.23
N LEU A 389 -22.98 -0.48 3.95
CA LEU A 389 -21.89 -0.77 3.00
C LEU A 389 -20.54 -0.23 3.48
N ARG A 390 -20.51 1.00 3.98
CA ARG A 390 -19.29 1.59 4.54
C ARG A 390 -18.84 0.82 5.77
N ALA A 391 -19.78 0.40 6.61
CA ALA A 391 -19.52 -0.41 7.79
C ALA A 391 -18.92 -1.78 7.44
N VAL A 392 -19.47 -2.48 6.44
CA VAL A 392 -18.94 -3.73 5.87
C VAL A 392 -17.49 -3.56 5.45
N ARG A 393 -17.21 -2.49 4.68
CA ARG A 393 -15.86 -2.18 4.20
C ARG A 393 -14.89 -1.89 5.33
N GLN A 394 -15.30 -1.10 6.33
CA GLN A 394 -14.44 -0.80 7.49
C GLN A 394 -14.14 -2.05 8.32
N GLU A 395 -15.14 -2.92 8.52
CA GLU A 395 -14.94 -4.17 9.25
C GLU A 395 -14.03 -5.12 8.49
N THR A 396 -14.15 -5.18 7.15
CA THR A 396 -13.21 -5.95 6.33
C THR A 396 -11.80 -5.38 6.45
N PHE A 397 -11.61 -4.05 6.38
CA PHE A 397 -10.27 -3.45 6.59
C PHE A 397 -9.70 -3.74 7.98
N ARG A 398 -10.54 -3.86 9.02
CA ARG A 398 -10.09 -4.23 10.36
C ARG A 398 -9.50 -5.64 10.38
N ILE A 399 -10.17 -6.62 9.77
CA ILE A 399 -9.75 -8.03 9.79
C ILE A 399 -8.65 -8.32 8.76
N TYR A 400 -8.80 -7.77 7.55
CA TYR A 400 -7.94 -7.95 6.37
C TYR A 400 -7.44 -6.59 5.85
N PRO A 401 -6.55 -5.90 6.57
CA PRO A 401 -6.04 -4.61 6.12
C PRO A 401 -5.10 -4.79 4.92
N THR A 402 -5.20 -3.89 3.92
CA THR A 402 -4.33 -3.93 2.73
C THR A 402 -2.85 -3.84 3.10
N ALA A 403 -2.51 -3.02 4.10
CA ALA A 403 -1.18 -2.94 4.71
C ALA A 403 -1.30 -3.19 6.21
N LEU A 404 -0.33 -3.86 6.84
CA LEU A 404 -0.38 -4.18 8.28
C LEU A 404 -0.03 -2.98 9.19
N SER A 405 0.64 -1.97 8.64
CA SER A 405 1.11 -0.80 9.39
C SER A 405 1.29 0.43 8.51
N ASN A 406 1.40 1.58 9.16
CA ASN A 406 1.83 2.84 8.54
C ASN A 406 3.23 3.21 9.03
N MET A 407 4.02 3.92 8.22
CA MET A 407 5.36 4.37 8.63
C MET A 407 5.49 5.89 8.55
N ARG A 408 6.31 6.45 9.44
CA ARG A 408 6.82 7.82 9.39
C ARG A 408 8.29 7.86 9.78
N THR A 409 9.07 8.73 9.14
CA THR A 409 10.38 9.15 9.65
C THR A 409 10.16 10.45 10.43
N LEU A 410 10.59 10.49 11.70
CA LEU A 410 10.39 11.67 12.54
C LEU A 410 11.19 12.87 12.03
N ASP A 411 10.58 14.06 12.02
CA ASP A 411 11.24 15.32 11.65
C ASP A 411 11.95 15.99 12.84
N ARG A 412 11.57 15.62 14.07
CA ARG A 412 12.06 16.14 15.35
C ARG A 412 12.06 15.06 16.42
N ASP A 413 12.77 15.31 17.51
CA ASP A 413 12.74 14.47 18.70
C ASP A 413 11.34 14.45 19.33
N MET A 414 10.92 13.31 19.85
CA MET A 414 9.58 13.14 20.42
C MET A 414 9.62 12.13 21.56
N VAL A 415 8.84 12.37 22.61
CA VAL A 415 8.60 11.35 23.64
C VAL A 415 7.48 10.42 23.18
N LEU A 416 7.73 9.12 23.04
CA LEU A 416 6.71 8.10 22.75
C LEU A 416 6.67 7.07 23.87
N SER A 417 5.50 6.81 24.46
CA SER A 417 5.33 5.85 25.55
C SER A 417 6.33 6.02 26.71
N GLY A 418 6.68 7.28 27.01
CA GLY A 418 7.64 7.64 28.06
C GLY A 418 9.13 7.48 27.68
N TYR A 419 9.46 7.26 26.40
CA TYR A 419 10.84 7.18 25.91
C TYR A 419 11.17 8.36 24.99
N ALA A 420 12.37 8.92 25.11
CA ALA A 420 12.89 9.92 24.18
C ALA A 420 13.29 9.27 22.85
N VAL A 421 12.53 9.53 21.78
CA VAL A 421 12.75 9.02 20.43
C VAL A 421 13.35 10.12 19.55
N PRO A 422 14.60 9.97 19.07
CA PRO A 422 15.25 11.00 18.27
C PRO A 422 14.58 11.26 16.92
N ALA A 423 14.83 12.45 16.36
CA ALA A 423 14.54 12.77 14.98
C ALA A 423 15.22 11.76 14.04
N LYS A 424 14.65 11.56 12.85
CA LYS A 424 15.08 10.61 11.83
C LYS A 424 14.92 9.13 12.19
N THR A 425 14.42 8.80 13.37
CA THR A 425 13.93 7.45 13.67
C THR A 425 12.71 7.12 12.81
N ILE A 426 12.66 5.89 12.28
CA ILE A 426 11.49 5.36 11.58
C ILE A 426 10.55 4.77 12.62
N VAL A 427 9.33 5.31 12.67
CA VAL A 427 8.24 4.82 13.52
C VAL A 427 7.23 4.06 12.66
N LEU A 428 7.03 2.78 12.97
CA LEU A 428 6.03 1.90 12.39
C LEU A 428 4.82 1.84 13.33
N MET A 429 3.67 2.22 12.82
CA MET A 429 2.38 2.27 13.52
C MET A 429 1.57 1.03 13.15
N ALA A 430 1.63 0.02 14.00
CA ALA A 430 1.11 -1.33 13.77
C ALA A 430 -0.39 -1.43 14.07
N HIS A 431 -1.22 -0.72 13.29
CA HIS A 431 -2.67 -0.72 13.47
C HIS A 431 -3.34 -2.09 13.32
N ASP A 432 -2.72 -3.05 12.63
CA ASP A 432 -3.24 -4.42 12.54
C ASP A 432 -3.27 -5.12 13.91
N VAL A 433 -2.29 -4.80 14.76
CA VAL A 433 -2.28 -5.30 16.14
C VAL A 433 -3.47 -4.73 16.90
N ILE A 434 -3.67 -3.41 16.80
CA ILE A 434 -4.79 -2.70 17.44
C ILE A 434 -6.13 -3.30 17.03
N SER A 435 -6.31 -3.60 15.72
CA SER A 435 -7.50 -4.25 15.17
C SER A 435 -7.87 -5.60 15.80
N SER A 436 -6.91 -6.24 16.49
CA SER A 436 -7.08 -7.53 17.17
C SER A 436 -7.16 -7.45 18.71
N LEU A 437 -7.09 -6.24 19.28
CA LEU A 437 -7.13 -6.04 20.73
C LEU A 437 -8.58 -5.83 21.22
N PRO A 438 -9.07 -6.66 22.18
CA PRO A 438 -10.41 -6.51 22.75
C PRO A 438 -10.68 -5.15 23.42
N GLU A 439 -9.63 -4.47 23.90
CA GLU A 439 -9.71 -3.13 24.48
C GLU A 439 -10.26 -2.09 23.49
N TYR A 440 -9.94 -2.22 22.20
CA TYR A 440 -10.37 -1.30 21.15
C TYR A 440 -11.51 -1.87 20.30
N TYR A 441 -11.59 -3.19 20.18
CA TYR A 441 -12.61 -3.89 19.42
C TYR A 441 -13.13 -5.08 20.23
N PRO A 442 -14.22 -4.92 21.00
CA PRO A 442 -14.86 -6.04 21.68
C PRO A 442 -15.21 -7.15 20.68
N GLU A 443 -14.90 -8.39 21.07
CA GLU A 443 -15.02 -9.59 20.22
C GLU A 443 -14.30 -9.40 18.86
N PRO A 444 -12.97 -9.18 18.86
CA PRO A 444 -12.24 -8.79 17.65
C PRO A 444 -12.24 -9.88 16.57
N GLU A 445 -12.46 -11.14 16.93
CA GLU A 445 -12.60 -12.26 16.00
C GLU A 445 -13.94 -12.29 15.25
N VAL A 446 -14.96 -11.60 15.76
CA VAL A 446 -16.29 -11.57 15.16
C VAL A 446 -16.36 -10.49 14.08
N TYR A 447 -16.83 -10.87 12.89
CA TYR A 447 -17.14 -9.93 11.82
C TYR A 447 -18.48 -9.25 12.10
N ARG A 448 -18.43 -8.01 12.61
CA ARG A 448 -19.61 -7.23 13.00
C ARG A 448 -19.57 -5.83 12.41
N PRO A 449 -20.09 -5.62 11.18
CA PRO A 449 -20.18 -4.29 10.58
C PRO A 449 -20.88 -3.25 11.48
N GLU A 450 -21.84 -3.66 12.29
CA GLU A 450 -22.66 -2.79 13.14
C GLU A 450 -21.83 -1.91 14.08
N ARG A 451 -20.61 -2.32 14.46
CA ARG A 451 -19.70 -1.52 15.29
C ARG A 451 -19.31 -0.16 14.68
N TRP A 452 -19.51 0.01 13.37
CA TRP A 452 -19.19 1.22 12.62
C TRP A 452 -20.41 2.15 12.41
N LEU A 453 -21.59 1.72 12.84
CA LEU A 453 -22.82 2.53 12.78
C LEU A 453 -22.94 3.42 14.01
N ARG A 454 -23.64 4.55 13.91
CA ARG A 454 -23.78 5.53 15.00
C ARG A 454 -24.74 5.11 16.10
N ASP A 455 -25.66 4.18 15.80
CA ASP A 455 -26.75 3.80 16.70
C ASP A 455 -26.47 2.51 17.48
N ASP A 456 -25.27 1.92 17.32
CA ASP A 456 -24.84 0.73 18.05
C ASP A 456 -24.24 1.10 19.41
N GLU A 457 -24.48 0.33 20.48
CA GLU A 457 -23.92 0.65 21.81
C GLU A 457 -22.38 0.55 21.85
N SER A 458 -21.76 -0.15 20.88
CA SER A 458 -20.32 -0.17 20.64
C SER A 458 -19.83 0.89 19.63
N SER A 459 -20.71 1.83 19.24
CA SER A 459 -20.40 2.99 18.38
C SER A 459 -19.44 3.96 19.07
N GLY A 460 -18.17 3.60 19.05
CA GLY A 460 -17.14 4.30 19.82
C GLY A 460 -15.74 3.96 19.36
N VAL A 461 -15.57 3.55 18.08
CA VAL A 461 -14.25 3.24 17.53
C VAL A 461 -13.35 4.46 17.70
N GLN A 462 -12.33 4.29 18.55
CA GLN A 462 -11.46 5.37 18.91
C GLN A 462 -10.67 5.86 17.69
N PRO A 463 -10.37 7.16 17.57
CA PRO A 463 -9.50 7.65 16.50
C PRO A 463 -8.17 6.90 16.46
N PHE A 464 -7.62 6.70 15.25
CA PHE A 464 -6.33 6.06 14.99
C PHE A 464 -6.23 4.55 15.29
N THR A 465 -7.35 3.86 15.58
CA THR A 465 -7.37 2.39 15.71
C THR A 465 -7.45 1.66 14.37
N LEU A 466 -7.91 2.32 13.30
CA LEU A 466 -7.98 1.80 11.94
C LEU A 466 -7.56 2.88 10.93
N LEU A 467 -6.56 2.57 10.10
CA LEU A 467 -5.91 3.51 9.17
C LEU A 467 -5.54 2.84 7.82
N PRO A 468 -6.49 2.19 7.12
CA PRO A 468 -6.22 1.42 5.89
C PRO A 468 -5.62 2.27 4.76
N PHE A 469 -5.91 3.57 4.75
CA PHE A 469 -5.38 4.54 3.80
C PHE A 469 -4.34 5.48 4.43
N GLY A 470 -3.89 5.20 5.66
CA GLY A 470 -3.11 6.13 6.48
C GLY A 470 -3.90 7.38 6.90
N TYR A 471 -3.18 8.39 7.38
CA TYR A 471 -3.74 9.65 7.85
C TYR A 471 -2.89 10.85 7.39
N GLY A 472 -3.50 12.03 7.44
CA GLY A 472 -2.84 13.31 7.20
C GLY A 472 -2.55 13.62 5.72
N PRO A 473 -1.73 14.64 5.42
CA PRO A 473 -1.42 15.08 4.05
C PRO A 473 -0.84 13.98 3.15
N ARG A 474 -0.20 12.96 3.77
CA ARG A 474 0.41 11.81 3.09
C ARG A 474 -0.40 10.52 3.22
N MET A 475 -1.71 10.61 3.41
CA MET A 475 -2.64 9.48 3.22
C MET A 475 -2.63 9.00 1.76
N CYS A 476 -3.22 7.83 1.48
CA CYS A 476 -3.32 7.27 0.14
C CYS A 476 -3.91 8.30 -0.84
N ILE A 477 -3.23 8.51 -1.98
CA ILE A 477 -3.66 9.46 -3.01
C ILE A 477 -4.86 8.94 -3.81
N GLY A 478 -4.98 7.61 -3.94
CA GLY A 478 -6.07 6.95 -4.66
C GLY A 478 -7.26 6.57 -3.77
N ARG A 479 -7.32 7.05 -2.51
CA ARG A 479 -8.34 6.60 -1.53
C ARG A 479 -9.75 6.73 -2.10
N ARG A 480 -10.09 7.87 -2.69
CA ARG A 480 -11.46 8.14 -3.14
C ARG A 480 -11.88 7.22 -4.28
N PHE A 481 -11.01 7.00 -5.26
CA PHE A 481 -11.23 6.04 -6.34
C PHE A 481 -11.36 4.61 -5.81
N ALA A 482 -10.43 4.17 -4.96
CA ALA A 482 -10.49 2.82 -4.36
C ALA A 482 -11.78 2.62 -3.54
N GLU A 483 -12.21 3.60 -2.75
CA GLU A 483 -13.47 3.54 -2.01
C GLU A 483 -14.69 3.47 -2.95
N GLN A 484 -14.70 4.25 -4.04
CA GLN A 484 -15.77 4.23 -5.05
C GLN A 484 -15.83 2.88 -5.77
N GLU A 485 -14.70 2.38 -6.27
CA GLU A 485 -14.60 1.07 -6.94
C GLU A 485 -15.09 -0.06 -6.04
N LEU A 486 -14.64 -0.11 -4.78
CA LEU A 486 -15.08 -1.12 -3.82
C LEU A 486 -16.59 -1.04 -3.55
N HIS A 487 -17.14 0.16 -3.41
CA HIS A 487 -18.58 0.33 -3.19
C HIS A 487 -19.38 -0.14 -4.40
N LEU A 488 -19.02 0.27 -5.61
CA LEU A 488 -19.69 -0.15 -6.84
C LEU A 488 -19.63 -1.67 -7.00
N GLY A 489 -18.44 -2.25 -6.82
CA GLY A 489 -18.21 -3.70 -6.83
C GLY A 489 -19.12 -4.45 -5.87
N LEU A 490 -19.14 -4.04 -4.60
CA LEU A 490 -19.96 -4.68 -3.57
C LEU A 490 -21.45 -4.51 -3.82
N ILE A 491 -21.89 -3.30 -4.22
CA ILE A 491 -23.30 -3.04 -4.54
C ILE A 491 -23.75 -3.98 -5.65
N ARG A 492 -23.05 -4.00 -6.79
CA ARG A 492 -23.49 -4.76 -7.96
C ARG A 492 -23.42 -6.26 -7.74
N ILE A 493 -22.37 -6.76 -7.10
CA ILE A 493 -22.24 -8.21 -6.83
C ILE A 493 -23.31 -8.66 -5.84
N VAL A 494 -23.49 -7.96 -4.70
CA VAL A 494 -24.48 -8.36 -3.69
C VAL A 494 -25.91 -8.13 -4.17
N GLN A 495 -26.15 -7.14 -5.03
CA GLN A 495 -27.46 -6.92 -5.65
C GLN A 495 -27.90 -8.09 -6.54
N ASN A 496 -26.95 -8.70 -7.27
CA ASN A 496 -27.25 -9.75 -8.24
C ASN A 496 -27.07 -11.16 -7.67
N PHE A 497 -26.20 -11.35 -6.68
CA PHE A 497 -25.81 -12.69 -6.24
C PHE A 497 -25.87 -12.86 -4.73
N HIS A 498 -26.26 -14.07 -4.30
CA HIS A 498 -25.85 -14.60 -3.03
C HIS A 498 -24.44 -15.17 -3.17
N VAL A 499 -23.51 -14.62 -2.39
CA VAL A 499 -22.10 -14.97 -2.42
C VAL A 499 -21.81 -16.00 -1.32
N GLY A 500 -21.28 -17.15 -1.70
CA GLY A 500 -20.79 -18.22 -0.84
C GLY A 500 -19.31 -18.49 -1.05
N TRP A 501 -18.75 -19.37 -0.22
CA TRP A 501 -17.34 -19.74 -0.25
C TRP A 501 -17.20 -21.26 -0.36
N ALA A 502 -16.32 -21.72 -1.25
CA ALA A 502 -16.03 -23.14 -1.41
C ALA A 502 -14.69 -23.50 -0.78
N GLY A 503 -14.68 -24.55 0.04
CA GLY A 503 -13.47 -25.13 0.61
C GLY A 503 -13.04 -24.54 1.95
N GLU A 504 -11.75 -24.70 2.27
CA GLU A 504 -11.16 -24.20 3.51
C GLU A 504 -11.14 -22.67 3.56
N ASP A 505 -11.10 -22.11 4.77
CA ASP A 505 -11.03 -20.67 4.97
C ASP A 505 -9.80 -20.04 4.27
N MET A 506 -10.02 -18.87 3.69
CA MET A 506 -9.00 -18.07 3.04
C MET A 506 -7.92 -17.64 4.04
N LYS A 507 -6.66 -17.95 3.72
CA LYS A 507 -5.50 -17.48 4.47
C LYS A 507 -4.90 -16.25 3.80
N GLN A 508 -4.01 -15.62 4.55
CA GLN A 508 -3.36 -14.39 4.16
C GLN A 508 -1.93 -14.66 3.69
N VAL A 509 -1.56 -14.06 2.56
CA VAL A 509 -0.21 -14.06 2.03
C VAL A 509 0.29 -12.63 1.97
N HIS A 510 1.50 -12.37 2.44
CA HIS A 510 2.08 -11.02 2.41
C HIS A 510 3.07 -10.87 1.25
N ARG A 511 2.74 -9.98 0.31
CA ARG A 511 3.56 -9.65 -0.87
C ARG A 511 3.97 -8.17 -0.90
N LEU A 512 4.02 -7.53 0.28
CA LEU A 512 3.98 -6.08 0.58
C LEU A 512 2.60 -5.66 1.09
N ILE A 513 1.59 -6.05 0.32
CA ILE A 513 0.20 -5.95 0.70
C ILE A 513 -0.35 -7.34 1.03
N LEU A 514 -1.47 -7.37 1.72
CA LEU A 514 -2.20 -8.59 2.01
C LEU A 514 -2.89 -9.08 0.73
N SER A 515 -2.69 -10.35 0.40
CA SER A 515 -3.32 -11.03 -0.73
C SER A 515 -3.93 -12.35 -0.25
N PRO A 516 -5.02 -12.82 -0.88
CA PRO A 516 -5.60 -14.11 -0.56
C PRO A 516 -4.72 -15.25 -1.08
N ASP A 517 -4.74 -16.40 -0.39
CA ASP A 517 -4.09 -17.63 -0.86
C ASP A 517 -5.00 -18.51 -1.74
N ARG A 518 -6.30 -18.21 -1.73
CA ARG A 518 -7.40 -18.98 -2.33
C ARG A 518 -8.45 -18.04 -2.87
N ASP A 519 -9.18 -18.47 -3.88
CA ASP A 519 -10.07 -17.57 -4.62
C ASP A 519 -11.25 -18.28 -5.29
N THR A 520 -11.75 -19.37 -4.71
CA THR A 520 -12.93 -20.07 -5.22
C THR A 520 -14.18 -19.62 -4.47
N PHE A 521 -15.02 -18.86 -5.16
CA PHE A 521 -16.30 -18.40 -4.64
C PHE A 521 -17.45 -19.22 -5.20
N VAL A 522 -18.58 -19.22 -4.50
CA VAL A 522 -19.85 -19.76 -5.01
C VAL A 522 -20.78 -18.57 -5.22
N PHE A 523 -21.40 -18.46 -6.39
CA PHE A 523 -22.42 -17.44 -6.65
C PHE A 523 -23.72 -18.12 -7.05
N SER A 524 -24.83 -17.57 -6.56
CA SER A 524 -26.18 -17.94 -6.99
C SER A 524 -27.00 -16.67 -7.21
N GLU A 525 -27.78 -16.62 -8.28
CA GLU A 525 -28.59 -15.43 -8.60
C GLU A 525 -29.57 -15.09 -7.47
N ARG A 526 -29.72 -13.80 -7.17
CA ARG A 526 -30.79 -13.28 -6.32
C ARG A 526 -32.01 -13.01 -7.18
N THR A 527 -33.17 -13.44 -6.69
CA THR A 527 -34.49 -13.22 -7.31
C THR A 527 -35.03 -11.84 -7.03
#